data_AF-A0A2G9YJ06-F1
#
_entry.id   AF-A0A2G9YJ06-F1
#
_cell.length_a   1.000
_cell.length_b   1.000
_cell.length_c   1.000
_cell.angle_alpha   90.00
_cell.angle_beta   90.00
_cell.angle_gamma   90.00
#
_symmetry.space_group_name_H-M   'P 1'
#
loop_
_entity.id
_entity.type
_entity.pdbx_description
1 polymer ?
#
loop_
_entity_poly.entity_id
_entity_poly.type
_entity_poly.pdbx_seq_one_letter_code
_entity_poly.pdbx_strand_id
1 'polypeptide(L)'
;MRLSSGGQNVLVKKIIDDFCQFFTPGGHIIYVGDTQIKWAYFDSAALESLGVVIEEHGKIPDVVVYYKEKGWLVLIEAVTSHGPVNPKRRQELKELFAGSKVGIVFVTAFLDRRTMMKYLNDISWETEVWIAESPTHMIHFNGERFLGPHED
;
A
#
# COMPACT_ATOMS: atom_id res chain seq x y z
N MET A 1 3.95 -6.33 -17.20
CA MET A 1 4.83 -5.41 -16.45
C MET A 1 6.12 -6.13 -16.08
N ARG A 2 7.30 -5.50 -16.21
CA ARG A 2 8.59 -6.12 -15.88
C ARG A 2 9.28 -5.27 -14.80
N LEU A 3 9.48 -5.84 -13.61
CA LEU A 3 10.20 -5.21 -12.50
C LEU A 3 11.67 -5.66 -12.51
N SER A 4 12.59 -4.79 -12.08
CA SER A 4 14.00 -5.15 -11.93
C SER A 4 14.23 -6.19 -10.80
N SER A 5 15.33 -6.93 -10.82
CA SER A 5 15.62 -7.95 -9.81
C SER A 5 16.16 -7.31 -8.53
N GLY A 6 15.35 -7.29 -7.45
CA GLY A 6 15.72 -6.77 -6.13
C GLY A 6 14.66 -7.07 -5.06
N GLY A 7 15.03 -7.03 -3.77
CA GLY A 7 14.16 -7.47 -2.67
C GLY A 7 12.81 -6.76 -2.59
N GLN A 8 12.78 -5.44 -2.81
CA GLN A 8 11.54 -4.63 -2.83
C GLN A 8 10.64 -5.05 -3.99
N ASN A 9 11.22 -5.34 -5.15
CA ASN A 9 10.46 -5.74 -6.34
C ASN A 9 9.85 -7.15 -6.22
N VAL A 10 10.46 -8.05 -5.44
CA VAL A 10 9.85 -9.33 -5.07
C VAL A 10 8.58 -9.10 -4.26
N LEU A 11 8.63 -8.20 -3.27
CA LEU A 11 7.46 -7.88 -2.44
C LEU A 11 6.38 -7.14 -3.24
N VAL A 12 6.76 -6.17 -4.09
CA VAL A 12 5.82 -5.50 -5.03
C VAL A 12 5.11 -6.51 -5.93
N LYS A 13 5.83 -7.49 -6.47
CA LYS A 13 5.20 -8.56 -7.26
C LYS A 13 4.18 -9.34 -6.44
N LYS A 14 4.51 -9.69 -5.19
CA LYS A 14 3.57 -10.38 -4.28
C LYS A 14 2.37 -9.52 -3.89
N ILE A 15 2.53 -8.21 -3.77
CA ILE A 15 1.41 -7.29 -3.57
C ILE A 15 0.45 -7.38 -4.77
N ILE A 16 0.97 -7.34 -5.99
CA ILE A 16 0.16 -7.40 -7.22
C ILE A 16 -0.50 -8.78 -7.39
N ASP A 17 0.27 -9.85 -7.23
CA ASP A 17 -0.19 -11.22 -7.51
C ASP A 17 -1.05 -11.80 -6.39
N ASP A 18 -0.79 -11.45 -5.12
CA ASP A 18 -1.44 -12.05 -3.96
C ASP A 18 -2.36 -11.04 -3.25
N PHE A 19 -1.83 -9.92 -2.72
CA PHE A 19 -2.63 -8.95 -1.96
C PHE A 19 -3.80 -8.41 -2.78
N CYS A 20 -3.56 -8.02 -4.04
CA CYS A 20 -4.61 -7.46 -4.87
C CYS A 20 -5.70 -8.48 -5.18
N GLN A 21 -5.36 -9.76 -5.34
CA GLN A 21 -6.34 -10.81 -5.57
C GLN A 21 -7.27 -11.03 -4.36
N PHE A 22 -6.72 -10.99 -3.14
CA PHE A 22 -7.51 -11.24 -1.93
C PHE A 22 -8.27 -10.01 -1.42
N PHE A 23 -7.68 -8.82 -1.51
CA PHE A 23 -8.20 -7.63 -0.80
C PHE A 23 -8.70 -6.52 -1.72
N THR A 24 -8.32 -6.52 -2.99
CA THR A 24 -8.81 -5.56 -4.00
C THR A 24 -9.12 -6.25 -5.32
N PRO A 25 -9.93 -7.32 -5.33
CA PRO A 25 -10.19 -8.10 -6.53
C PRO A 25 -10.76 -7.23 -7.66
N GLY A 26 -10.15 -7.28 -8.84
CA GLY A 26 -10.50 -6.39 -9.96
C GLY A 26 -10.10 -4.92 -9.77
N GLY A 27 -9.27 -4.62 -8.77
CA GLY A 27 -8.69 -3.30 -8.54
C GLY A 27 -7.83 -2.85 -9.70
N HIS A 28 -7.90 -1.55 -10.02
CA HIS A 28 -7.09 -0.94 -11.07
C HIS A 28 -5.76 -0.49 -10.50
N ILE A 29 -4.65 -1.08 -10.96
CA ILE A 29 -3.31 -0.62 -10.59
C ILE A 29 -3.08 0.75 -11.24
N ILE A 30 -2.87 1.77 -10.41
CA ILE A 30 -2.59 3.14 -10.86
C ILE A 30 -1.09 3.38 -10.93
N TYR A 31 -0.33 2.92 -9.94
CA TYR A 31 1.10 3.20 -9.86
C TYR A 31 1.83 1.99 -9.31
N VAL A 32 3.02 1.74 -9.87
CA VAL A 32 3.99 0.82 -9.31
C VAL A 32 5.39 1.40 -9.44
N GLY A 33 6.03 1.63 -8.29
CA GLY A 33 7.41 2.07 -8.19
C GLY A 33 8.40 0.99 -8.63
N ASP A 34 9.56 1.43 -9.11
CA ASP A 34 10.72 0.55 -9.31
C ASP A 34 11.96 1.32 -8.86
N THR A 35 12.72 0.69 -7.97
CA THR A 35 13.90 1.28 -7.34
C THR A 35 15.01 1.66 -8.32
N GLN A 36 14.99 1.14 -9.55
CA GLN A 36 16.05 1.37 -10.55
C GLN A 36 15.66 2.34 -11.66
N ILE A 37 14.37 2.50 -11.98
CA ILE A 37 13.90 3.26 -13.16
C ILE A 37 12.84 4.33 -12.82
N LYS A 38 12.82 4.83 -11.57
CA LYS A 38 11.82 5.75 -10.98
C LYS A 38 10.44 5.11 -10.77
N TRP A 39 9.79 4.62 -11.82
CA TRP A 39 8.57 3.81 -11.74
C TRP A 39 8.45 2.86 -12.92
N ALA A 40 7.86 1.69 -12.67
CA ALA A 40 7.63 0.70 -13.73
C ALA A 40 6.24 0.81 -14.36
N TYR A 41 5.30 1.53 -13.73
CA TYR A 41 3.99 1.85 -14.28
C TYR A 41 3.38 3.09 -13.59
N PHE A 42 2.75 3.97 -14.35
CA PHE A 42 1.95 5.08 -13.81
C PHE A 42 0.82 5.47 -14.77
N ASP A 43 -0.42 5.39 -14.29
CA ASP A 43 -1.64 5.87 -14.94
C ASP A 43 -2.07 7.20 -14.31
N SER A 44 -1.43 8.28 -14.75
CA SER A 44 -1.69 9.62 -14.23
C SER A 44 -3.12 10.07 -14.51
N ALA A 45 -3.66 9.77 -15.69
CA ALA A 45 -5.03 10.15 -16.06
C ALA A 45 -6.08 9.52 -15.14
N ALA A 46 -5.92 8.24 -14.77
CA ALA A 46 -6.80 7.60 -13.80
C ALA A 46 -6.69 8.27 -12.42
N LEU A 47 -5.48 8.57 -11.94
CA LEU A 47 -5.28 9.24 -10.66
C LEU A 47 -5.87 10.65 -10.63
N GLU A 48 -5.67 11.43 -11.70
CA GLU A 48 -6.24 12.77 -11.88
C GLU A 48 -7.77 12.74 -11.89
N SER A 49 -8.39 11.73 -12.53
CA SER A 49 -9.85 11.58 -12.53
C SER A 49 -10.42 11.43 -11.11
N LEU A 50 -9.63 10.80 -10.22
CA LEU A 50 -9.93 10.63 -8.79
C LEU A 50 -9.63 11.89 -7.95
N GLY A 51 -9.15 12.98 -8.56
CA GLY A 51 -8.89 14.26 -7.91
C GLY A 51 -7.47 14.42 -7.37
N VAL A 52 -6.55 13.52 -7.69
CA VAL A 52 -5.17 13.55 -7.21
C VAL A 52 -4.23 13.84 -8.38
N VAL A 53 -3.48 14.94 -8.28
CA VAL A 53 -2.45 15.32 -9.25
C VAL A 53 -1.11 15.28 -8.52
N ILE A 54 -0.13 14.56 -9.05
CA ILE A 54 1.19 14.41 -8.41
C ILE A 54 2.26 14.83 -9.41
N GLU A 55 3.05 15.85 -9.05
CA GLU A 55 4.20 16.29 -9.82
C GLU A 55 5.40 15.34 -9.62
N GLU A 56 6.25 15.18 -10.65
CA GLU A 56 7.32 14.17 -10.76
C GLU A 56 8.40 14.17 -9.65
N HIS A 57 8.35 15.08 -8.67
CA HIS A 57 9.35 15.23 -7.61
C HIS A 57 9.10 14.46 -6.30
N GLY A 58 8.14 13.52 -6.32
CA GLY A 58 8.21 12.31 -5.51
C GLY A 58 7.46 12.30 -4.17
N LYS A 59 7.36 11.07 -3.64
CA LYS A 59 6.67 10.57 -2.42
C LYS A 59 5.40 9.73 -2.63
N ILE A 60 5.12 9.24 -3.84
CA ILE A 60 4.10 8.19 -4.07
C ILE A 60 4.55 6.89 -3.37
N PRO A 61 3.64 6.09 -2.77
CA PRO A 61 3.98 4.78 -2.21
C PRO A 61 4.38 3.79 -3.30
N ASP A 62 4.96 2.65 -2.92
CA ASP A 62 5.41 1.62 -3.87
C ASP A 62 4.32 1.11 -4.82
N VAL A 63 3.09 0.95 -4.34
CA VAL A 63 1.94 0.56 -5.16
C VAL A 63 0.72 1.39 -4.81
N VAL A 64 -0.01 1.84 -5.83
CA VAL A 64 -1.32 2.49 -5.69
C VAL A 64 -2.35 1.69 -6.47
N VAL A 65 -3.42 1.29 -5.79
CA VAL A 65 -4.54 0.55 -6.40
C VAL A 65 -5.84 1.31 -6.18
N TYR A 66 -6.61 1.52 -7.24
CA TYR A 66 -7.99 1.99 -7.12
C TYR A 66 -8.95 0.80 -7.06
N TYR A 67 -9.54 0.56 -5.90
CA TYR A 67 -10.56 -0.45 -5.71
C TYR A 67 -11.95 0.15 -5.89
N LYS A 68 -12.43 0.10 -7.13
CA LYS A 68 -13.67 0.75 -7.56
C LYS A 68 -14.91 0.31 -6.77
N GLU A 69 -15.02 -0.97 -6.43
CA GLU A 69 -16.19 -1.52 -5.73
C GLU A 69 -16.45 -0.79 -4.40
N LYS A 70 -15.40 -0.45 -3.66
CA LYS A 70 -15.51 0.24 -2.37
C LYS A 70 -15.23 1.74 -2.45
N GLY A 71 -14.82 2.23 -3.63
CA GLY A 71 -14.38 3.60 -3.81
C GLY A 71 -13.17 3.92 -2.92
N TRP A 72 -12.10 3.11 -3.01
CA TRP A 72 -10.87 3.30 -2.24
C TRP A 72 -9.63 3.46 -3.13
N LEU A 73 -8.73 4.37 -2.74
CA LEU A 73 -7.32 4.33 -3.10
C LEU A 73 -6.55 3.59 -2.00
N VAL A 74 -5.98 2.45 -2.36
CA VAL A 74 -5.12 1.65 -1.48
C VAL A 74 -3.67 2.01 -1.77
N LEU A 75 -3.02 2.61 -0.78
CA LEU A 75 -1.64 3.10 -0.80
C LEU A 75 -0.76 2.10 -0.07
N ILE A 76 0.11 1.39 -0.79
CA ILE A 76 0.85 0.25 -0.26
C ILE A 76 2.35 0.52 -0.31
N GLU A 77 3.02 0.48 0.85
CA GLU A 77 4.48 0.55 0.97
C GLU A 77 5.06 -0.86 1.14
N ALA A 78 6.03 -1.23 0.29
CA ALA A 78 6.72 -2.51 0.31
C ALA A 78 8.01 -2.40 1.15
N VAL A 79 7.92 -2.76 2.43
CA VAL A 79 9.04 -2.53 3.36
C VAL A 79 10.15 -3.54 3.16
N THR A 80 11.32 -3.01 2.80
CA THR A 80 12.60 -3.73 2.83
C THR A 80 13.64 -2.97 3.64
N SER A 81 13.95 -1.73 3.24
CA SER A 81 14.87 -0.83 3.97
C SER A 81 14.32 0.57 4.25
N HIS A 82 13.32 1.04 3.51
CA HIS A 82 12.80 2.42 3.58
C HIS A 82 11.74 2.65 4.68
N GLY A 83 11.47 1.64 5.52
CA GLY A 83 10.57 1.73 6.67
C GLY A 83 9.08 1.67 6.32
N PRO A 84 8.21 1.48 7.32
CA PRO A 84 6.77 1.31 7.13
C PRO A 84 6.04 2.65 6.92
N VAL A 85 4.71 2.57 6.73
CA VAL A 85 3.83 3.73 6.92
C VAL A 85 3.81 4.10 8.41
N ASN A 86 4.78 4.91 8.81
CA ASN A 86 4.87 5.50 10.14
C ASN A 86 3.99 6.77 10.27
N PRO A 87 3.81 7.35 11.47
CA PRO A 87 2.92 8.50 11.64
C PRO A 87 3.26 9.70 10.74
N LYS A 88 4.55 9.98 10.55
CA LYS A 88 5.02 11.04 9.65
C LYS A 88 4.67 10.72 8.19
N ARG A 89 5.02 9.52 7.73
CA ARG A 89 4.78 9.07 6.36
C ARG A 89 3.29 9.03 6.03
N ARG A 90 2.46 8.57 6.98
CA ARG A 90 1.00 8.61 6.87
C ARG A 90 0.49 10.03 6.65
N GLN A 91 0.99 10.99 7.41
CA GLN A 91 0.61 12.41 7.26
C GLN A 91 1.04 12.95 5.89
N GLU A 92 2.27 12.66 5.46
CA GLU A 92 2.76 13.05 4.13
C GLU A 92 1.90 12.48 2.99
N LEU A 93 1.48 11.21 3.10
CA LEU A 93 0.60 10.58 2.13
C LEU A 93 -0.82 11.16 2.18
N LYS A 94 -1.34 11.50 3.36
CA LYS A 94 -2.63 12.19 3.49
C LYS A 94 -2.61 13.54 2.79
N GLU A 95 -1.53 14.30 2.92
CA GLU A 95 -1.36 15.60 2.26
C GLU A 95 -1.22 15.42 0.74
N LEU A 96 -0.38 14.48 0.31
CA LEU A 96 -0.15 14.19 -1.11
C LEU A 96 -1.44 13.74 -1.83
N PHE A 97 -2.32 13.02 -1.13
CA PHE A 97 -3.59 12.52 -1.68
C PHE A 97 -4.81 13.30 -1.16
N ALA A 98 -4.63 14.51 -0.61
CA ALA A 98 -5.71 15.28 0.02
C ALA A 98 -6.87 15.63 -0.92
N GLY A 99 -6.60 15.74 -2.23
CA GLY A 99 -7.62 15.97 -3.26
C GLY A 99 -8.45 14.73 -3.64
N SER A 100 -8.14 13.56 -3.08
CA SER A 100 -8.83 12.31 -3.39
C SER A 100 -10.33 12.41 -3.17
N LYS A 101 -11.10 12.09 -4.20
CA LYS A 101 -12.58 11.98 -4.17
C LYS A 101 -13.05 10.65 -3.56
N VAL A 102 -12.13 9.77 -3.23
CA VAL A 102 -12.36 8.41 -2.74
C VAL A 102 -11.62 8.17 -1.43
N GLY A 103 -12.07 7.18 -0.64
CA GLY A 103 -11.45 6.85 0.64
C GLY A 103 -10.00 6.40 0.47
N ILE A 104 -9.14 6.67 1.45
CA ILE A 104 -7.73 6.27 1.40
C ILE A 104 -7.48 5.17 2.44
N VAL A 105 -6.87 4.07 1.99
CA VAL A 105 -6.42 2.96 2.84
C VAL A 105 -4.90 2.91 2.79
N PHE A 106 -4.25 2.91 3.95
CA PHE A 106 -2.79 2.81 4.05
C PHE A 106 -2.41 1.39 4.41
N VAL A 107 -1.50 0.80 3.64
CA VAL A 107 -1.02 -0.57 3.86
C VAL A 107 0.50 -0.57 3.92
N THR A 108 1.03 -1.20 4.96
CA THR A 108 2.44 -1.58 5.02
C THR A 108 2.56 -3.07 4.71
N ALA A 109 3.31 -3.42 3.67
CA ALA A 109 3.56 -4.79 3.28
C ALA A 109 4.93 -5.28 3.74
N PHE A 110 5.01 -6.54 4.17
CA PHE A 110 6.26 -7.24 4.50
C PHE A 110 6.30 -8.61 3.82
N LEU A 111 7.50 -9.14 3.60
CA LEU A 111 7.64 -10.54 3.16
C LEU A 111 7.26 -11.52 4.27
N ASP A 112 7.72 -11.26 5.49
CA ASP A 112 7.58 -12.17 6.64
C ASP A 112 7.38 -11.40 7.97
N ARG A 113 6.84 -12.11 8.97
CA ARG A 113 6.59 -11.54 10.32
C ARG A 113 7.89 -11.11 11.01
N ARG A 114 9.00 -11.81 10.78
CA ARG A 114 10.29 -11.51 11.41
C ARG A 114 10.79 -10.12 11.02
N THR A 115 10.57 -9.73 9.77
CA THR A 115 10.90 -8.41 9.24
C THR A 115 9.96 -7.37 9.82
N MET A 116 8.64 -7.62 9.84
CA MET A 116 7.66 -6.73 10.49
C MET A 116 8.03 -6.40 11.94
N MET A 117 8.46 -7.39 12.74
CA MET A 117 8.79 -7.19 14.16
C MET A 117 9.88 -6.14 14.39
N LYS A 118 10.80 -5.94 13.43
CA LYS A 118 11.84 -4.91 13.51
C LYS A 118 11.29 -3.48 13.42
N TYR A 119 10.12 -3.34 12.79
CA TYR A 119 9.46 -2.06 12.52
C TYR A 119 8.18 -1.87 13.32
N LEU A 120 7.83 -2.82 14.20
CA LEU A 120 6.54 -2.85 14.91
C LEU A 120 6.24 -1.53 15.63
N ASN A 121 7.24 -0.93 16.27
CA ASN A 121 7.10 0.32 17.01
C ASN A 121 6.92 1.56 16.12
N ASP A 122 7.27 1.45 14.84
CA ASP A 122 7.22 2.56 13.89
C ASP A 122 5.92 2.56 13.07
N ILE A 123 5.17 1.46 13.04
CA ILE A 123 3.93 1.33 12.26
C ILE A 123 2.87 2.28 12.85
N SER A 124 2.26 3.10 12.00
CA SER A 124 1.22 4.03 12.42
C SER A 124 -0.07 3.30 12.78
N TRP A 125 -0.74 3.75 13.84
CA TRP A 125 -2.17 3.51 14.01
C TRP A 125 -2.96 4.03 12.80
N GLU A 126 -4.19 3.53 12.66
CA GLU A 126 -5.10 3.78 11.54
C GLU A 126 -4.48 3.43 10.19
N THR A 127 -3.75 2.29 10.17
CA THR A 127 -3.18 1.67 8.97
C THR A 127 -3.31 0.15 9.05
N GLU A 128 -3.15 -0.49 7.91
CA GLU A 128 -3.19 -1.94 7.79
C GLU A 128 -1.79 -2.50 7.52
N VAL A 129 -1.56 -3.74 7.95
CA VAL A 129 -0.32 -4.47 7.67
C VAL A 129 -0.65 -5.78 6.98
N TRP A 130 0.04 -6.04 5.87
CA TRP A 130 -0.05 -7.29 5.13
C TRP A 130 1.31 -8.00 5.11
N ILE A 131 1.29 -9.33 5.24
CA ILE A 131 2.49 -10.16 5.27
C ILE A 131 2.35 -11.23 4.20
N ALA A 132 3.26 -11.27 3.24
CA ALA A 132 3.17 -12.17 2.11
C ALA A 132 3.26 -13.67 2.47
N GLU A 133 3.89 -14.01 3.60
CA GLU A 133 3.90 -15.36 4.18
C GLU A 133 2.50 -15.83 4.63
N SER A 134 1.57 -14.91 4.90
CA SER A 134 0.18 -15.20 5.29
C SER A 134 -0.80 -14.39 4.42
N PRO A 135 -0.85 -14.66 3.10
CA PRO A 135 -1.35 -13.71 2.11
C PRO A 135 -2.86 -13.45 2.19
N THR A 136 -3.61 -14.33 2.83
CA THR A 136 -5.07 -14.23 3.02
C THR A 136 -5.47 -13.45 4.26
N HIS A 137 -4.51 -13.01 5.09
CA HIS A 137 -4.77 -12.35 6.36
C HIS A 137 -4.20 -10.92 6.37
N MET A 138 -4.76 -10.08 7.24
CA MET A 138 -4.34 -8.71 7.46
C MET A 138 -4.28 -8.42 8.95
N ILE A 139 -3.36 -7.56 9.36
CA ILE A 139 -3.27 -7.04 10.73
C ILE A 139 -3.76 -5.59 10.71
N HIS A 140 -4.72 -5.28 11.56
CA HIS A 140 -5.34 -3.97 11.67
C HIS A 140 -4.73 -3.19 12.83
N PHE A 141 -3.92 -2.16 12.54
CA PHE A 141 -3.44 -1.23 13.58
C PHE A 141 -4.52 -0.16 13.76
N ASN A 142 -5.55 -0.47 14.54
CA ASN A 142 -6.76 0.35 14.64
C ASN A 142 -7.26 0.48 16.09
N GLY A 143 -8.21 1.39 16.30
CA GLY A 143 -8.92 1.59 17.57
C GLY A 143 -10.18 0.72 17.67
N GLU A 144 -11.33 1.33 17.98
CA GLU A 144 -12.60 0.64 18.25
C GLU A 144 -13.25 -0.08 17.06
N ARG A 145 -12.72 0.11 15.84
CA ARG A 145 -13.36 -0.29 14.57
C ARG A 145 -13.67 -1.79 14.43
N PHE A 146 -12.99 -2.67 15.17
CA PHE A 146 -13.02 -4.12 14.93
C PHE A 146 -13.21 -4.98 16.19
N LEU A 147 -13.71 -4.41 17.30
CA LEU A 147 -13.93 -5.20 18.51
C LEU A 147 -15.16 -6.10 18.35
N GLY A 148 -14.95 -7.42 18.41
CA GLY A 148 -15.99 -8.44 18.32
C GLY A 148 -15.39 -9.85 18.41
N PRO A 149 -16.20 -10.87 18.75
CA PRO A 149 -15.73 -12.25 18.79
C PRO A 149 -15.43 -12.78 17.37
N HIS A 150 -14.43 -13.65 17.26
CA HIS A 150 -14.24 -14.49 16.06
C HIS A 150 -15.15 -15.71 16.18
N GLU A 151 -15.81 -16.08 15.09
CA GLU A 151 -16.53 -17.36 14.97
C GLU A 151 -15.54 -18.44 14.49
N ASP A 152 -15.57 -19.62 15.14
CA ASP A 152 -14.74 -20.79 14.79
C ASP A 152 -15.35 -21.63 13.66
#